data_AF-A0A9C9L0D2-F1
#
_entry.id   AF-A0A9C9L0D2-F1
#
_cell.length_a   1.000
_cell.length_b   1.000
_cell.length_c   1.000
_cell.angle_alpha   90.00
_cell.angle_beta   90.00
_cell.angle_gamma   90.00
#
_symmetry.space_group_name_H-M   'P 1'
#
loop_
_entity.id
_entity.type
_entity.pdbx_description
1 polymer ?
#
loop_
_entity_poly.entity_id
_entity_poly.type
_entity_poly.pdbx_seq_one_letter_code
_entity_poly.pdbx_strand_id
1 'polypeptide(L)'
;MSTGNAGNQPTLRQRFLAAVRSGELGRPGENGVELTVKEFKALFREVNHNYLGSFLSAATLEKGRLQMTHTQYVFRLRKGVYRVHPDVFKPSQRSPQ
;
A
#
# COMPACT_ATOMS: atom_id res chain seq x y z
N MET A 1 -28.71 -5.55 19.21
CA MET A 1 -28.89 -4.75 17.99
C MET A 1 -28.10 -5.41 16.88
N SER A 2 -28.79 -5.70 15.78
CA SER A 2 -28.41 -6.30 14.49
C SER A 2 -27.03 -5.82 13.97
N THR A 3 -26.23 -6.52 13.17
CA THR A 3 -26.48 -7.47 12.06
C THR A 3 -25.15 -8.19 11.76
N GLY A 4 -25.18 -9.44 11.27
CA GLY A 4 -23.99 -10.20 10.89
C GLY A 4 -23.14 -9.56 9.78
N ASN A 5 -21.87 -9.99 9.68
CA ASN A 5 -21.04 -9.72 8.51
C ASN A 5 -20.20 -10.97 8.20
N ALA A 6 -20.50 -11.59 7.06
CA ALA A 6 -19.79 -12.75 6.55
C ALA A 6 -18.31 -12.43 6.35
N GLY A 7 -17.41 -13.26 6.90
CA GLY A 7 -16.04 -13.51 6.44
C GLY A 7 -15.23 -12.37 5.80
N ASN A 8 -15.32 -11.12 6.29
CA ASN A 8 -14.69 -9.96 5.66
C ASN A 8 -13.23 -9.81 6.11
N GLN A 9 -12.38 -10.79 5.75
CA GLN A 9 -10.94 -10.63 5.99
C GLN A 9 -10.41 -9.46 5.16
N PRO A 10 -9.70 -8.48 5.77
CA PRO A 10 -9.15 -7.36 5.03
C PRO A 10 -8.19 -7.89 3.95
N THR A 11 -8.34 -7.37 2.74
CA THR A 11 -7.46 -7.69 1.60
C THR A 11 -6.01 -7.28 1.90
N LEU A 12 -5.04 -7.88 1.20
CA LEU A 12 -3.63 -7.50 1.35
C LEU A 12 -3.40 -6.00 1.16
N ARG A 13 -4.13 -5.37 0.22
CA ARG A 13 -4.12 -3.91 0.02
C ARG A 13 -4.57 -3.17 1.29
N GLN A 14 -5.70 -3.56 1.87
CA GLN A 14 -6.21 -2.90 3.08
C GLN A 14 -5.24 -3.08 4.25
N ARG A 15 -4.71 -4.29 4.45
CA ARG A 15 -3.70 -4.55 5.49
C ARG A 15 -2.42 -3.73 5.26
N PHE A 16 -1.93 -3.68 4.02
CA PHE A 16 -0.77 -2.88 3.64
C PHE A 16 -0.99 -1.39 3.94
N LEU A 17 -2.12 -0.82 3.50
CA LEU A 17 -2.44 0.59 3.72
C LEU A 17 -2.62 0.90 5.21
N ALA A 18 -3.22 -0.01 5.98
CA ALA A 18 -3.34 0.13 7.42
C ALA A 18 -1.97 0.14 8.10
N ALA A 19 -1.08 -0.81 7.78
CA ALA A 19 0.26 -0.90 8.34
C ALA A 19 1.13 0.34 8.00
N VAL A 20 0.99 0.87 6.79
CA VAL A 20 1.67 2.10 6.38
C VAL A 20 1.14 3.32 7.14
N ARG A 21 -0.19 3.41 7.36
CA ARG A 21 -0.83 4.51 8.09
C ARG A 21 -0.56 4.46 9.60
N SER A 22 -0.43 3.26 10.17
CA SER A 22 -0.09 3.08 11.58
C SER A 22 1.40 3.29 11.87
N GLY A 23 2.25 3.33 10.84
CA GLY A 23 3.71 3.38 10.98
C GLY A 23 4.36 2.04 11.28
N GLU A 24 3.60 0.93 11.20
CA GLU A 24 4.11 -0.44 11.34
C GLU A 24 4.94 -0.86 10.11
N LEU A 25 4.63 -0.31 8.93
CA LEU A 25 5.35 -0.56 7.69
C LEU A 25 5.91 0.71 7.06
N GLY A 26 7.24 0.72 6.90
CA GLY A 26 7.97 1.80 6.25
C GLY A 26 8.31 2.94 7.21
N ARG A 27 9.01 3.94 6.68
CA ARG A 27 9.45 5.13 7.40
C ARG A 27 8.88 6.38 6.73
N PRO A 28 8.36 7.35 7.49
CA PRO A 28 7.98 8.64 6.94
C PRO A 28 9.23 9.34 6.40
N GLY A 29 9.15 9.84 5.17
CA GLY A 29 10.15 10.68 4.51
C GLY A 29 9.51 11.95 3.96
N GLU A 30 10.30 12.82 3.32
CA GLU A 30 9.84 14.14 2.85
C GLU A 30 8.62 14.10 1.93
N ASN A 31 8.44 13.02 1.16
CA ASN A 31 7.43 12.92 0.10
C ASN A 31 6.51 11.68 0.23
N GLY A 32 6.28 11.21 1.45
CA GLY A 32 5.43 10.05 1.75
C GLY A 32 6.15 9.02 2.62
N VAL A 33 5.65 7.78 2.62
CA VAL A 33 6.27 6.69 3.41
C VAL A 33 7.12 5.83 2.49
N GLU A 34 8.40 5.66 2.84
CA GLU A 34 9.33 4.78 2.14
C GLU A 34 9.41 3.42 2.83
N LEU A 35 9.38 2.34 2.06
CA LEU A 35 9.46 0.98 2.56
C LEU A 35 10.30 0.10 1.66
N THR A 36 10.87 -0.94 2.24
CA THR A 36 11.60 -1.96 1.49
C THR A 36 10.76 -3.22 1.28
N VAL A 37 11.09 -3.97 0.22
CA VAL A 37 10.51 -5.31 -0.02
C VAL A 37 10.80 -6.23 1.17
N LYS A 38 11.95 -6.06 1.84
CA LYS A 38 12.32 -6.87 3.00
C LYS A 38 11.36 -6.62 4.16
N GLU A 39 11.10 -5.36 4.51
CA GLU A 39 10.13 -5.00 5.55
C GLU A 39 8.72 -5.49 5.21
N PHE A 40 8.29 -5.28 3.96
CA PHE A 40 6.98 -5.76 3.50
C PHE A 40 6.85 -7.28 3.61
N LYS A 41 7.85 -8.05 3.16
CA LYS A 41 7.84 -9.51 3.26
C LYS A 41 7.94 -10.01 4.69
N ALA A 42 8.69 -9.32 5.55
CA ALA A 42 8.79 -9.66 6.97
C ALA A 42 7.43 -9.50 7.67
N LEU A 43 6.72 -8.41 7.37
CA LEU A 43 5.42 -8.13 7.96
C LEU A 43 4.34 -9.10 7.46
N PHE A 44 4.30 -9.36 6.15
CA PHE A 44 3.33 -10.26 5.53
C PHE A 44 3.87 -11.67 5.30
N ARG A 45 4.73 -12.18 6.19
CA ARG A 45 5.37 -13.50 6.05
C ARG A 45 4.40 -14.68 5.93
N GLU A 46 3.15 -14.50 6.39
CA GLU A 46 2.06 -15.47 6.25
C GLU A 46 1.55 -15.59 4.80
N VAL A 47 1.86 -14.62 3.95
CA VAL A 47 1.46 -14.55 2.55
C VAL A 47 2.57 -15.11 1.66
N ASN A 48 2.19 -15.80 0.58
CA ASN A 48 3.13 -16.35 -0.38
C ASN A 48 4.12 -15.28 -0.90
N HIS A 49 5.43 -15.55 -0.77
CA HIS A 49 6.49 -14.61 -1.14
C HIS A 49 6.49 -14.19 -2.61
N ASN A 50 6.03 -15.05 -3.53
CA ASN A 50 5.90 -14.74 -4.96
C ASN A 50 4.76 -13.74 -5.17
N TYR A 51 3.62 -13.96 -4.48
CA TYR A 51 2.49 -13.04 -4.51
C TYR A 51 2.87 -11.66 -3.96
N LEU A 52 3.64 -11.59 -2.86
CA LEU A 52 4.13 -10.32 -2.30
C LEU A 52 5.02 -9.54 -3.27
N GLY A 53 5.87 -10.24 -4.03
CA GLY A 53 6.70 -9.61 -5.07
C GLY A 53 5.86 -9.02 -6.21
N SER A 54 4.86 -9.78 -6.66
CA SER A 54 3.93 -9.34 -7.71
C SER A 54 3.03 -8.20 -7.24
N PHE A 55 2.62 -8.20 -5.97
CA PHE A 55 1.77 -7.15 -5.39
C PHE A 55 2.42 -5.77 -5.49
N LEU A 56 3.67 -5.62 -5.04
CA LEU A 56 4.36 -4.32 -5.12
C LEU A 56 4.58 -3.88 -6.58
N SER A 57 4.88 -4.84 -7.45
CA SER A 57 5.06 -4.56 -8.88
C SER A 57 3.76 -4.07 -9.52
N ALA A 58 2.63 -4.70 -9.20
CA ALA A 58 1.30 -4.28 -9.65
C ALA A 58 0.83 -2.96 -9.01
N ALA A 59 1.24 -2.70 -7.77
CA ALA A 59 0.96 -1.46 -7.08
C ALA A 59 1.82 -0.29 -7.55
N THR A 60 2.84 -0.55 -8.37
CA THR A 60 3.77 0.46 -8.84
C THR A 60 3.14 1.35 -9.91
N LEU A 61 3.26 2.65 -9.72
CA LEU A 61 2.97 3.66 -10.72
C LEU A 61 3.96 3.57 -11.87
N GLU A 62 3.43 3.53 -13.09
CA GLU A 62 4.25 3.54 -14.30
C GLU A 62 5.08 4.83 -14.39
N LYS A 63 6.27 4.72 -14.98
CA LYS A 63 7.22 5.84 -15.10
C LYS A 63 6.57 6.96 -15.92
N GLY A 64 6.46 8.15 -15.32
CA GLY A 64 5.81 9.31 -15.93
C GLY A 64 4.36 9.53 -15.49
N ARG A 65 3.74 8.58 -14.79
CA ARG A 65 2.41 8.74 -14.21
C ARG A 65 2.51 9.28 -12.78
N LEU A 66 2.03 10.50 -12.58
CA LEU A 66 2.01 11.16 -11.26
C LEU A 66 0.71 10.91 -10.50
N GLN A 67 -0.36 10.47 -11.17
CA GLN A 67 -1.67 10.27 -10.57
C GLN A 67 -1.84 8.84 -10.06
N MET A 68 -2.20 8.69 -8.79
CA MET A 68 -2.58 7.43 -8.16
C MET A 68 -3.88 6.86 -8.76
N THR A 69 -3.97 5.54 -8.87
CA THR A 69 -5.21 4.81 -9.17
C THR A 69 -5.58 3.90 -7.99
N HIS A 70 -6.72 3.19 -8.09
CA HIS A 70 -7.11 2.24 -7.05
C HIS A 70 -6.06 1.14 -6.84
N THR A 71 -5.42 0.70 -7.93
CA THR A 71 -4.45 -0.39 -7.95
C THR A 71 -3.01 0.09 -7.88
N GLN A 72 -2.68 1.29 -8.39
CA GLN A 72 -1.31 1.81 -8.46
C GLN A 72 -1.15 3.03 -7.54
N TYR A 73 -0.35 2.88 -6.49
CA TYR A 73 -0.20 3.88 -5.43
C TYR A 73 1.20 3.86 -4.77
N VAL A 74 2.17 3.14 -5.33
CA VAL A 74 3.57 3.21 -4.90
C VAL A 74 4.48 3.62 -6.05
N PHE A 75 5.54 4.35 -5.74
CA PHE A 75 6.63 4.67 -6.66
C PHE A 75 7.81 3.75 -6.38
N ARG A 76 8.36 3.11 -7.40
CA ARG A 76 9.62 2.37 -7.27
C ARG A 76 10.78 3.35 -7.35
N LEU A 77 11.48 3.55 -6.24
CA LEU A 77 12.64 4.46 -6.18
C LEU A 77 13.91 3.78 -6.67
N ARG A 78 14.16 2.55 -6.19
CA ARG A 78 15.31 1.72 -6.58
C ARG A 78 14.97 0.24 -6.40
N LYS A 79 15.91 -0.66 -6.71
CA LYS A 79 15.69 -2.10 -6.54
C LYS A 79 15.35 -2.42 -5.08
N GLY A 80 14.14 -2.93 -4.86
CA GLY A 80 13.67 -3.35 -3.54
C GLY A 80 13.21 -2.22 -2.61
N VAL A 81 13.10 -0.97 -3.10
CA VAL A 81 12.66 0.18 -2.30
C VAL A 81 11.54 0.92 -3.02
N TYR A 82 10.45 1.16 -2.30
CA TYR A 82 9.23 1.77 -2.79
C TYR A 82 8.82 2.93 -1.89
N ARG A 83 8.13 3.91 -2.46
CA ARG A 83 7.54 5.04 -1.75
C ARG A 83 6.03 5.05 -1.95
N VAL A 84 5.26 5.06 -0.89
CA VAL A 84 3.81 5.17 -0.94
C VAL A 84 3.42 6.59 -1.33
N HIS A 85 2.47 6.72 -2.26
CA HIS A 85 1.98 8.01 -2.73
C HIS A 85 1.31 8.79 -1.57
N PRO A 86 1.58 10.10 -1.39
CA PRO A 86 1.01 10.88 -0.29
C PRO A 86 -0.53 10.95 -0.29
N ASP A 87 -1.18 10.94 -1.46
CA ASP A 87 -2.66 10.86 -1.56
C ASP A 87 -3.28 9.62 -0.90
N VAL A 88 -2.51 8.56 -0.64
CA VAL A 88 -2.98 7.42 0.17
C VAL A 88 -3.39 7.86 1.58
N PHE A 89 -2.77 8.92 2.12
CA PHE A 89 -3.03 9.43 3.46
C PHE A 89 -4.10 10.52 3.49
N LYS A 90 -4.46 11.08 2.33
CA LYS A 90 -5.55 12.05 2.27
C LYS A 90 -6.86 11.33 2.60
N PRO A 91 -7.74 11.93 3.41
CA PRO A 91 -9.11 11.45 3.51
C PRO A 91 -9.68 11.45 2.10
N SER A 92 -10.33 10.36 1.69
CA SER A 92 -11.01 10.30 0.40
C SER A 92 -11.97 11.48 0.32
N GLN A 93 -11.56 12.59 -0.30
CA GLN A 93 -12.49 13.60 -0.71
C GLN A 93 -13.34 12.93 -1.77
N ARG A 94 -14.54 12.48 -1.37
CA ARG A 94 -15.64 12.41 -2.30
C ARG A 94 -15.71 13.79 -2.93
N SER A 95 -15.27 13.90 -4.17
CA SER A 95 -15.59 15.07 -4.98
C SER A 95 -17.11 15.22 -4.91
N PRO A 96 -17.65 16.36 -4.43
CA PRO A 96 -19.04 16.66 -4.68
C PRO A 96 -19.18 16.78 -6.21
N GLN A 97 -19.97 15.87 -6.79
CA GLN A 97 -20.54 16.09 -8.12
C GLN A 97 -21.62 17.15 -8.01
#